data_AF-A0A285TXL0-F1
#
_entry.id   AF-A0A285TXL0-F1
#
_cell.length_a   1.000
_cell.length_b   1.000
_cell.length_c   1.000
_cell.angle_alpha   90.00
_cell.angle_beta   90.00
_cell.angle_gamma   90.00
#
_symmetry.space_group_name_H-M   'P 1'
#
loop_
_entity.id
_entity.type
_entity.pdbx_description
1 polymer ?
#
loop_
_entity_poly.entity_id
_entity_poly.type
_entity_poly.pdbx_seq_one_letter_code
_entity_poly.pdbx_strand_id
1 'polypeptide(L)'
;MTQFPIHDGPHNDDWKSLLPTAIAVIKAVEEKTGRSFDFTIGGGSMLLRRYGHRKSRDLDLFSEDIGLVRQCSPRFNDTAEELCPDYSEEATAVKLIVGMQEIDFITSTAVVQKDAFENVNLMGHDVVIERPREILAKKIAYRGSNFQPRDVFDLAAVLVAEPEEVAAIGPWLSYNQVTTVQKRLLEIQPTLQDELNQKVEAFPAFRGVEKDCLKLVTGLMNEWENAFRPKVDIPPYSEETHFLVYSRTGDSVMVKNLETKKIDNPFGPALISPEGERYFRNGETISEQEWRQTVKPNSSPRSDI
;
A
#
# COMPACT_ATOMS: atom_id res chain seq x y z
N MET A 1 -5.23 9.84 -25.76
CA MET A 1 -4.88 9.64 -24.34
C MET A 1 -3.38 9.43 -24.29
N THR A 2 -2.68 10.03 -23.33
CA THR A 2 -1.25 9.74 -23.14
C THR A 2 -1.09 8.27 -22.81
N GLN A 3 -0.19 7.57 -23.50
CA GLN A 3 0.14 6.18 -23.19
C GLN A 3 1.29 6.18 -22.17
N PHE A 4 1.19 5.33 -21.17
CA PHE A 4 2.22 5.13 -20.15
C PHE A 4 2.97 3.81 -20.41
N PRO A 5 4.28 3.72 -20.11
CA PRO A 5 5.15 4.80 -19.63
C PRO A 5 5.37 5.89 -20.70
N ILE A 6 5.51 7.14 -20.27
CA ILE A 6 5.99 8.20 -21.18
C ILE A 6 7.47 7.98 -21.53
N HIS A 7 7.91 8.50 -22.66
CA HIS A 7 9.32 8.43 -23.04
C HIS A 7 10.20 9.23 -22.06
N ASP A 8 11.34 8.66 -21.67
CA ASP A 8 12.32 9.33 -20.82
C ASP A 8 12.73 10.69 -21.41
N GLY A 9 12.69 11.75 -20.61
CA GLY A 9 12.93 13.10 -21.14
C GLY A 9 13.27 14.11 -20.04
N PRO A 10 13.39 15.40 -20.36
CA PRO A 10 13.97 16.37 -19.42
C PRO A 10 13.23 16.51 -18.07
N HIS A 11 11.96 16.10 -18.02
CA HIS A 11 11.15 16.12 -16.80
C HIS A 11 11.68 15.17 -15.71
N ASN A 12 12.48 14.16 -16.07
CA ASN A 12 13.01 13.16 -15.16
C ASN A 12 14.54 13.21 -15.02
N ASP A 13 15.18 14.36 -15.27
CA ASP A 13 16.66 14.47 -15.28
C ASP A 13 17.31 14.64 -13.91
N ASP A 14 16.65 15.28 -12.93
CA ASP A 14 17.28 15.62 -11.64
C ASP A 14 17.82 14.36 -10.92
N TRP A 15 16.95 13.38 -10.65
CA TRP A 15 17.33 12.15 -9.92
C TRP A 15 18.30 11.26 -10.70
N LYS A 16 18.34 11.33 -12.04
CA LYS A 16 19.24 10.49 -12.87
C LYS A 16 20.71 10.71 -12.53
N SER A 17 21.06 11.93 -12.13
CA SER A 17 22.42 12.28 -11.72
C SER A 17 22.92 11.47 -10.52
N LEU A 18 22.00 10.91 -9.72
CA LEU A 18 22.31 10.14 -8.51
C LEU A 18 22.59 8.66 -8.79
N LEU A 19 22.10 8.13 -9.92
CA LEU A 19 22.18 6.70 -10.22
C LEU A 19 23.63 6.19 -10.28
N PRO A 20 24.58 6.86 -10.98
CA PRO A 20 25.98 6.41 -10.99
C PRO A 20 26.60 6.31 -9.60
N THR A 21 26.30 7.28 -8.72
CA THR A 21 26.77 7.29 -7.33
C THR A 21 26.19 6.12 -6.55
N ALA A 22 24.88 5.88 -6.65
CA ALA A 22 24.23 4.75 -5.96
C ALA A 22 24.81 3.40 -6.40
N ILE A 23 25.04 3.22 -7.70
CA ILE A 23 25.64 1.99 -8.26
C ILE A 23 27.09 1.83 -7.81
N ALA A 24 27.88 2.90 -7.73
CA ALA A 24 29.26 2.83 -7.22
C ALA A 24 29.31 2.37 -5.76
N VAL A 25 28.43 2.94 -4.92
CA VAL A 25 28.31 2.55 -3.51
C VAL A 25 27.91 1.08 -3.38
N ILE A 26 26.93 0.61 -4.15
CA ILE A 26 26.50 -0.79 -4.16
C ILE A 26 27.65 -1.72 -4.55
N LYS A 27 28.37 -1.41 -5.64
CA LYS A 27 29.51 -2.22 -6.07
C LYS A 27 30.58 -2.33 -5.00
N ALA A 28 30.89 -1.24 -4.31
CA ALA A 28 31.83 -1.28 -3.19
C ALA A 28 31.35 -2.19 -2.04
N VAL A 29 30.04 -2.22 -1.77
CA VAL A 29 29.44 -3.18 -0.81
C VAL A 29 29.62 -4.62 -1.30
N GLU A 30 29.31 -4.91 -2.56
CA GLU A 30 29.44 -6.24 -3.13
C GLU A 30 30.89 -6.73 -3.11
N GLU A 31 31.84 -5.87 -3.51
CA GLU A 31 33.28 -6.16 -3.48
C GLU A 31 33.79 -6.43 -2.06
N LYS A 32 33.37 -5.62 -1.09
CA LYS A 32 33.77 -5.75 0.31
C LYS A 32 33.18 -6.99 0.98
N THR A 33 31.92 -7.31 0.69
CA THR A 33 31.17 -8.38 1.37
C THR A 33 31.24 -9.72 0.65
N GLY A 34 31.55 -9.73 -0.65
CA GLY A 34 31.47 -10.91 -1.51
C GLY A 34 30.03 -11.39 -1.76
N ARG A 35 29.02 -10.54 -1.52
CA ARG A 35 27.60 -10.87 -1.64
C ARG A 35 26.96 -9.99 -2.71
N SER A 36 26.05 -10.56 -3.50
CA SER A 36 25.17 -9.80 -4.40
C SER A 36 24.30 -8.85 -3.58
N PHE A 37 24.18 -7.60 -4.04
CA PHE A 37 23.25 -6.64 -3.48
C PHE A 37 21.96 -6.70 -4.30
N ASP A 38 21.01 -7.50 -3.86
CA ASP A 38 19.71 -7.58 -4.52
C ASP A 38 18.88 -6.35 -4.13
N PHE A 39 18.73 -5.41 -5.06
CA PHE A 39 17.96 -4.17 -4.87
C PHE A 39 16.94 -3.92 -5.98
N THR A 40 15.98 -3.06 -5.67
CA THR A 40 15.04 -2.47 -6.62
C THR A 40 15.06 -0.95 -6.51
N ILE A 41 14.72 -0.23 -7.58
CA ILE A 41 14.57 1.23 -7.56
C ILE A 41 13.07 1.56 -7.57
N GLY A 42 12.62 2.42 -6.67
CA GLY A 42 11.20 2.73 -6.54
C GLY A 42 10.92 4.20 -6.23
N GLY A 43 9.90 4.42 -5.40
CA GLY A 43 9.59 5.73 -4.85
C GLY A 43 9.07 6.76 -5.86
N GLY A 44 9.15 8.04 -5.49
CA GLY A 44 8.54 9.13 -6.26
C GLY A 44 9.14 9.34 -7.64
N SER A 45 10.42 9.01 -7.79
CA SER A 45 11.18 9.24 -9.02
C SER A 45 10.86 8.22 -10.12
N MET A 46 10.52 6.98 -9.75
CA MET A 46 9.99 6.00 -10.72
C MET A 46 8.57 6.34 -11.17
N LEU A 47 7.72 6.87 -10.27
CA LEU A 47 6.41 7.41 -10.68
C LEU A 47 6.58 8.62 -11.60
N LEU A 48 7.50 9.55 -11.29
CA LEU A 48 7.84 10.67 -12.16
C LEU A 48 8.28 10.16 -13.54
N ARG A 49 9.19 9.18 -13.57
CA ARG A 49 9.70 8.61 -14.81
C ARG A 49 8.58 8.05 -15.68
N ARG A 50 7.64 7.32 -15.08
CA ARG A 50 6.54 6.68 -15.80
C ARG A 50 5.46 7.65 -16.26
N TYR A 51 5.07 8.60 -15.41
CA TYR A 51 3.88 9.42 -15.62
C TYR A 51 4.15 10.88 -15.96
N GLY A 52 5.30 11.42 -15.54
CA GLY A 52 5.54 12.86 -15.59
C GLY A 52 4.48 13.62 -14.77
N HIS A 53 4.14 13.13 -13.57
CA HIS A 53 3.01 13.65 -12.78
C HIS A 53 3.40 14.83 -11.89
N ARG A 54 4.54 14.77 -11.19
CA ARG A 54 5.14 15.89 -10.44
C ARG A 54 6.65 15.75 -10.35
N LYS A 55 7.35 16.85 -10.06
CA LYS A 55 8.79 16.82 -9.79
C LYS A 55 9.13 15.89 -8.61
N SER A 56 10.21 15.14 -8.77
CA SER A 56 10.83 14.25 -7.79
C SER A 56 12.34 14.26 -8.04
N ARG A 57 13.14 14.36 -6.98
CA ARG A 57 14.59 14.61 -7.07
C ARG A 57 15.43 13.51 -6.44
N ASP A 58 14.86 12.82 -5.46
CA ASP A 58 15.55 11.79 -4.68
C ASP A 58 15.58 10.45 -5.42
N LEU A 59 16.47 9.54 -5.02
CA LEU A 59 16.56 8.19 -5.56
C LEU A 59 16.37 7.17 -4.43
N ASP A 60 15.25 6.45 -4.45
CA ASP A 60 14.92 5.41 -3.48
C ASP A 60 15.34 4.02 -3.99
N LEU A 61 16.21 3.33 -3.26
CA LEU A 61 16.63 1.95 -3.50
C LEU A 61 16.18 1.06 -2.35
N PHE A 62 15.57 -0.08 -2.66
CA PHE A 62 15.00 -1.00 -1.68
C PHE A 62 15.69 -2.36 -1.73
N SER A 63 16.03 -2.90 -0.56
CA SER A 63 16.53 -4.27 -0.40
C SER A 63 15.89 -4.94 0.83
N GLU A 64 15.83 -6.26 0.86
CA GLU A 64 15.40 -6.99 2.05
C GLU A 64 16.55 -7.22 3.05
N ASP A 65 17.80 -7.00 2.63
CA ASP A 65 18.98 -7.22 3.46
C ASP A 65 19.43 -5.94 4.18
N ILE A 66 19.02 -5.82 5.44
CA ILE A 66 19.44 -4.71 6.33
C ILE A 66 20.95 -4.65 6.55
N GLY A 67 21.64 -5.79 6.49
CA GLY A 67 23.08 -5.87 6.65
C GLY A 67 23.79 -5.19 5.48
N LEU A 68 23.34 -5.47 4.25
CA LEU A 68 23.86 -4.82 3.04
C LEU A 68 23.50 -3.34 2.99
N VAL A 69 22.25 -2.97 3.31
CA VAL A 69 21.83 -1.56 3.40
C VAL A 69 22.72 -0.77 4.36
N ARG A 70 23.05 -1.33 5.54
CA ARG A 70 23.97 -0.68 6.49
C ARG A 70 25.38 -0.51 5.93
N GLN A 71 25.85 -1.39 5.06
CA GLN A 71 27.16 -1.25 4.41
C GLN A 71 27.18 -0.11 3.38
N CYS A 72 26.04 0.48 2.98
CA CYS A 72 26.03 1.69 2.14
C CYS A 72 26.42 2.96 2.90
N SER A 73 26.48 2.91 4.24
CA SER A 73 26.84 4.06 5.08
C SER A 73 28.30 4.46 4.86
N PRO A 74 28.62 5.76 4.72
CA PRO A 74 29.98 6.28 4.69
C PRO A 74 30.87 5.76 5.83
N ARG A 75 30.25 5.44 6.98
CA ARG A 75 30.95 4.86 8.14
C ARG A 75 31.58 3.49 7.87
N PHE A 76 31.13 2.80 6.83
CA PHE A 76 31.57 1.46 6.45
C PHE A 76 31.99 1.37 4.99
N ASN A 77 31.90 2.45 4.21
CA ASN A 77 32.09 2.42 2.77
C ASN A 77 32.84 3.67 2.34
N ASP A 78 34.14 3.51 2.13
CA ASP A 78 35.05 4.58 1.74
C ASP A 78 34.59 5.26 0.43
N THR A 79 33.97 4.52 -0.51
CA THR A 79 33.39 5.09 -1.73
C THR A 79 32.20 6.00 -1.41
N ALA A 80 31.34 5.61 -0.46
CA ALA A 80 30.26 6.48 0.00
C ALA A 80 30.79 7.69 0.75
N GLU A 81 31.84 7.53 1.57
CA GLU A 81 32.51 8.65 2.28
C GLU A 81 33.12 9.67 1.33
N GLU A 82 33.79 9.21 0.26
CA GLU A 82 34.40 10.08 -0.75
C GLU A 82 33.34 10.82 -1.58
N LEU A 83 32.30 10.11 -2.04
CA LEU A 83 31.29 10.67 -2.94
C LEU A 83 30.21 11.50 -2.20
N CYS A 84 29.87 11.11 -0.97
CA CYS A 84 28.74 11.65 -0.22
C CYS A 84 29.06 11.68 1.30
N PRO A 85 29.91 12.61 1.75
CA PRO A 85 30.34 12.68 3.15
C PRO A 85 29.20 13.04 4.12
N ASP A 86 28.14 13.70 3.63
CA ASP A 86 26.94 14.01 4.40
C ASP A 86 25.92 12.87 4.28
N TYR A 87 25.50 12.32 5.42
CA TYR A 87 24.57 11.19 5.47
C TYR A 87 23.78 11.15 6.77
N SER A 88 22.70 10.37 6.79
CA SER A 88 21.99 9.98 8.00
C SER A 88 21.68 8.48 8.03
N GLU A 89 21.64 7.90 9.22
CA GLU A 89 21.29 6.50 9.43
C GLU A 89 20.02 6.42 10.27
N GLU A 90 19.08 5.58 9.83
CA GLU A 90 17.89 5.20 10.57
C GLU A 90 17.90 3.69 10.82
N ALA A 91 16.94 3.19 11.60
CA ALA A 91 16.89 1.77 11.96
C ALA A 91 16.85 0.85 10.74
N THR A 92 16.16 1.27 9.67
CA THR A 92 15.94 0.50 8.43
C THR A 92 16.45 1.21 7.18
N ALA A 93 17.19 2.31 7.31
CA ALA A 93 17.64 3.06 6.13
C ALA A 93 19.00 3.73 6.32
N VAL A 94 19.71 3.90 5.22
CA VAL A 94 20.88 4.77 5.09
C VAL A 94 20.57 5.79 4.00
N LYS A 95 20.71 7.07 4.33
CA LYS A 95 20.47 8.18 3.42
C LYS A 95 21.77 8.91 3.13
N LEU A 96 22.16 8.98 1.86
CA LEU A 96 23.28 9.79 1.40
C LEU A 96 22.75 11.13 0.87
N ILE A 97 23.39 12.24 1.25
CA ILE A 97 22.96 13.58 0.88
C ILE A 97 23.90 14.10 -0.22
N VAL A 98 23.34 14.42 -1.39
CA VAL A 98 24.06 14.93 -2.56
C VAL A 98 23.52 16.32 -2.92
N GLY A 99 24.10 17.34 -2.29
CA GLY A 99 23.63 18.72 -2.41
C GLY A 99 22.22 18.87 -1.83
N MET A 100 21.23 19.07 -2.70
CA MET A 100 19.80 19.23 -2.32
C MET A 100 18.97 17.97 -2.63
N GLN A 101 19.62 16.84 -2.89
CA GLN A 101 18.99 15.57 -3.26
C GLN A 101 19.46 14.46 -2.33
N GLU A 102 18.67 13.40 -2.25
CA GLU A 102 18.94 12.26 -1.38
C GLU A 102 19.00 10.95 -2.16
N ILE A 103 19.92 10.05 -1.77
CA ILE A 103 19.93 8.64 -2.17
C ILE A 103 19.57 7.83 -0.94
N ASP A 104 18.40 7.20 -0.96
CA ASP A 104 17.86 6.43 0.15
C ASP A 104 18.05 4.93 -0.11
N PHE A 105 18.87 4.27 0.70
CA PHE A 105 18.94 2.82 0.76
C PHE A 105 18.04 2.34 1.89
N ILE A 106 16.96 1.65 1.54
CA ILE A 106 15.88 1.31 2.46
C ILE A 106 15.74 -0.20 2.57
N THR A 107 15.69 -0.70 3.80
CA THR A 107 15.32 -2.09 4.08
C THR A 107 13.80 -2.21 4.03
N SER A 108 13.26 -2.95 3.06
CA SER A 108 11.82 -3.24 2.99
C SER A 108 11.56 -4.51 2.19
N THR A 109 10.49 -5.22 2.55
CA THR A 109 9.99 -6.37 1.78
C THR A 109 9.01 -5.90 0.71
N ALA A 110 8.79 -6.73 -0.31
CA ALA A 110 7.71 -6.52 -1.26
C ALA A 110 6.34 -6.55 -0.57
N VAL A 111 5.40 -5.71 -1.00
CA VAL A 111 4.00 -5.76 -0.54
C VAL A 111 3.15 -6.55 -1.55
N VAL A 112 3.28 -6.24 -2.83
CA VAL A 112 2.58 -6.90 -3.93
C VAL A 112 3.38 -8.14 -4.35
N GLN A 113 2.76 -9.33 -4.27
CA GLN A 113 3.47 -10.58 -4.59
C GLN A 113 3.48 -10.93 -6.09
N LYS A 114 2.65 -10.26 -6.90
CA LYS A 114 2.50 -10.56 -8.32
C LYS A 114 2.77 -9.34 -9.19
N ASP A 115 3.70 -9.49 -10.12
CA ASP A 115 3.96 -8.50 -11.18
C ASP A 115 4.26 -7.11 -10.59
N ALA A 116 5.08 -7.09 -9.54
CA ALA A 116 5.44 -5.92 -8.74
C ALA A 116 6.69 -5.18 -9.26
N PHE A 117 7.45 -5.81 -10.16
CA PHE A 117 8.75 -5.34 -10.61
C PHE A 117 8.89 -5.46 -12.12
N GLU A 118 9.76 -4.66 -12.72
CA GLU A 118 10.16 -4.75 -14.11
C GLU A 118 11.68 -4.58 -14.28
N ASN A 119 12.28 -5.36 -15.18
CA ASN A 119 13.70 -5.24 -15.54
C ASN A 119 13.85 -4.16 -16.61
N VAL A 120 14.72 -3.18 -16.37
CA VAL A 120 14.91 -2.04 -17.29
C VAL A 120 16.40 -1.74 -17.41
N ASN A 121 16.84 -1.40 -18.62
CA ASN A 121 18.13 -0.76 -18.81
C ASN A 121 17.99 0.74 -18.52
N LEU A 122 18.54 1.18 -17.39
CA LEU A 122 18.49 2.55 -16.95
C LEU A 122 19.89 3.17 -17.03
N MET A 123 20.06 4.08 -17.99
CA MET A 123 21.34 4.77 -18.25
C MET A 123 22.52 3.81 -18.46
N GLY A 124 22.29 2.66 -19.11
CA GLY A 124 23.32 1.64 -19.34
C GLY A 124 23.49 0.63 -18.21
N HIS A 125 22.70 0.72 -17.14
CA HIS A 125 22.68 -0.25 -16.05
C HIS A 125 21.42 -1.11 -16.12
N ASP A 126 21.58 -2.43 -16.13
CA ASP A 126 20.43 -3.33 -15.99
C ASP A 126 20.01 -3.36 -14.52
N VAL A 127 18.82 -2.84 -14.25
CA VAL A 127 18.27 -2.68 -12.90
C VAL A 127 16.85 -3.23 -12.82
N VAL A 128 16.42 -3.54 -11.61
CA VAL A 128 15.02 -3.87 -11.31
C VAL A 128 14.35 -2.60 -10.79
N ILE A 129 13.22 -2.22 -11.36
CA ILE A 129 12.41 -1.10 -10.87
C ILE A 129 11.06 -1.59 -10.36
N GLU A 130 10.57 -0.95 -9.31
CA GLU A 130 9.25 -1.20 -8.75
C GLU A 130 8.18 -0.63 -9.69
N ARG A 131 7.15 -1.44 -9.93
CA ARG A 131 5.96 -0.98 -10.64
C ARG A 131 5.14 -0.03 -9.76
N PRO A 132 4.29 0.83 -10.36
CA PRO A 132 3.46 1.78 -9.62
C PRO A 132 2.65 1.14 -8.50
N ARG A 133 2.07 -0.04 -8.73
CA ARG A 133 1.37 -0.81 -7.70
C ARG A 133 2.21 -1.07 -6.45
N GLU A 134 3.47 -1.45 -6.61
CA GLU A 134 4.36 -1.77 -5.48
C GLU A 134 4.76 -0.49 -4.73
N ILE A 135 5.13 0.55 -5.47
CA ILE A 135 5.50 1.86 -4.89
C ILE A 135 4.35 2.42 -4.03
N LEU A 136 3.13 2.38 -4.56
CA LEU A 136 1.95 2.87 -3.86
C LEU A 136 1.55 1.96 -2.69
N ALA A 137 1.62 0.63 -2.87
CA ALA A 137 1.36 -0.33 -1.81
C ALA A 137 2.30 -0.13 -0.62
N LYS A 138 3.61 0.04 -0.86
CA LYS A 138 4.62 0.34 0.17
C LYS A 138 4.32 1.64 0.92
N LYS A 139 3.91 2.69 0.22
CA LYS A 139 3.51 3.96 0.89
C LYS A 139 2.35 3.73 1.85
N ILE A 140 1.35 2.97 1.45
CA ILE A 140 0.18 2.69 2.29
C ILE A 140 0.56 1.76 3.45
N ALA A 141 1.28 0.69 3.16
CA ALA A 141 1.65 -0.35 4.11
C ALA A 141 2.63 0.14 5.19
N TYR A 142 3.62 0.95 4.81
CA TYR A 142 4.73 1.33 5.69
C TYR A 142 4.65 2.76 6.21
N ARG A 143 4.08 3.72 5.46
CA ARG A 143 3.95 5.09 5.97
C ARG A 143 2.77 5.24 6.91
N GLY A 144 1.63 4.59 6.64
CA GLY A 144 0.48 4.58 7.56
C GLY A 144 0.11 5.98 8.09
N SER A 145 0.32 6.24 9.38
CA SER A 145 0.06 7.55 10.01
C SER A 145 0.99 8.67 9.52
N ASN A 146 2.11 8.33 8.90
CA ASN A 146 3.05 9.26 8.27
C ASN A 146 2.77 9.48 6.78
N PHE A 147 1.61 9.05 6.25
CA PHE A 147 1.23 9.30 4.86
C PHE A 147 1.24 10.81 4.57
N GLN A 148 1.98 11.21 3.53
CA GLN A 148 2.26 12.61 3.22
C GLN A 148 1.30 13.16 2.16
N PRO A 149 1.09 14.48 2.07
CA PRO A 149 0.36 15.11 0.97
C PRO A 149 0.80 14.66 -0.43
N ARG A 150 2.12 14.52 -0.65
CA ARG A 150 2.67 14.00 -1.92
C ARG A 150 2.23 12.57 -2.21
N ASP A 151 1.99 11.75 -1.18
CA ASP A 151 1.53 10.38 -1.35
C ASP A 151 0.04 10.34 -1.74
N VAL A 152 -0.76 11.27 -1.21
CA VAL A 152 -2.16 11.48 -1.64
C VAL A 152 -2.21 11.86 -3.12
N PHE A 153 -1.36 12.81 -3.53
CA PHE A 153 -1.26 13.22 -4.93
C PHE A 153 -0.79 12.07 -5.83
N ASP A 154 0.27 11.35 -5.44
CA ASP A 154 0.82 10.25 -6.23
C ASP A 154 -0.22 9.14 -6.46
N LEU A 155 -0.96 8.76 -5.41
CA LEU A 155 -2.01 7.75 -5.52
C LEU A 155 -3.17 8.22 -6.41
N ALA A 156 -3.61 9.48 -6.28
CA ALA A 156 -4.65 10.04 -7.14
C ALA A 156 -4.20 10.15 -8.60
N ALA A 157 -2.95 10.56 -8.84
CA ALA A 157 -2.39 10.69 -10.18
C ALA A 157 -2.35 9.33 -10.88
N VAL A 158 -1.88 8.29 -10.20
CA VAL A 158 -1.82 6.94 -10.76
C VAL A 158 -3.23 6.36 -10.95
N LEU A 159 -4.16 6.61 -10.03
CA LEU A 159 -5.56 6.20 -10.19
C LEU A 159 -6.21 6.80 -11.45
N VAL A 160 -5.87 8.03 -11.81
CA VAL A 160 -6.36 8.70 -13.03
C VAL A 160 -5.64 8.20 -14.28
N ALA A 161 -4.34 7.89 -14.17
CA ALA A 161 -3.49 7.53 -15.30
C ALA A 161 -3.59 6.05 -15.71
N GLU A 162 -3.51 5.14 -14.74
CA GLU A 162 -3.49 3.68 -14.90
C GLU A 162 -4.23 3.03 -13.70
N PRO A 163 -5.58 3.12 -13.66
CA PRO A 163 -6.38 2.61 -12.54
C PRO A 163 -6.16 1.12 -12.25
N GLU A 164 -5.74 0.33 -13.24
CA GLU A 164 -5.39 -1.08 -13.08
C GLU A 164 -4.18 -1.31 -12.18
N GLU A 165 -3.20 -0.39 -12.16
CA GLU A 165 -2.08 -0.44 -11.22
C GLU A 165 -2.58 -0.26 -9.78
N VAL A 166 -3.55 0.62 -9.57
CA VAL A 166 -4.15 0.84 -8.25
C VAL A 166 -5.04 -0.34 -7.84
N ALA A 167 -5.88 -0.84 -8.75
CA ALA A 167 -6.77 -1.97 -8.47
C ALA A 167 -5.99 -3.23 -8.07
N ALA A 168 -4.77 -3.42 -8.58
CA ALA A 168 -3.92 -4.56 -8.23
C ALA A 168 -3.40 -4.54 -6.78
N ILE A 169 -3.51 -3.42 -6.06
CA ILE A 169 -2.96 -3.24 -4.70
C ILE A 169 -3.86 -3.87 -3.64
N GLY A 170 -5.17 -3.64 -3.73
CA GLY A 170 -6.14 -3.95 -2.68
C GLY A 170 -5.99 -5.34 -2.02
N PRO A 171 -5.83 -6.43 -2.81
CA PRO A 171 -5.67 -7.79 -2.26
C PRO A 171 -4.44 -8.01 -1.36
N TRP A 172 -3.44 -7.12 -1.40
CA TRP A 172 -2.19 -7.25 -0.66
C TRP A 172 -2.12 -6.38 0.59
N LEU A 173 -3.16 -5.57 0.83
CA LEU A 173 -3.26 -4.72 2.00
C LEU A 173 -4.14 -5.36 3.08
N SER A 174 -3.94 -4.92 4.32
CA SER A 174 -4.81 -5.25 5.45
C SER A 174 -5.78 -4.11 5.74
N TYR A 175 -6.90 -4.44 6.39
CA TYR A 175 -7.86 -3.48 6.91
C TYR A 175 -7.20 -2.38 7.77
N ASN A 176 -6.23 -2.74 8.62
CA ASN A 176 -5.53 -1.78 9.47
C ASN A 176 -4.68 -0.78 8.68
N GLN A 177 -4.04 -1.22 7.58
CA GLN A 177 -3.24 -0.31 6.74
C GLN A 177 -4.15 0.71 6.04
N VAL A 178 -5.26 0.24 5.45
CA VAL A 178 -6.24 1.12 4.80
C VAL A 178 -6.86 2.11 5.78
N THR A 179 -7.36 1.63 6.93
CA THR A 179 -7.99 2.50 7.93
C THR A 179 -7.04 3.47 8.62
N THR A 180 -5.75 3.12 8.73
CA THR A 180 -4.73 4.06 9.22
C THR A 180 -4.54 5.21 8.24
N VAL A 181 -4.48 4.93 6.93
CA VAL A 181 -4.42 5.99 5.92
C VAL A 181 -5.71 6.82 5.91
N GLN A 182 -6.90 6.21 6.04
CA GLN A 182 -8.16 6.97 6.15
C GLN A 182 -8.14 7.98 7.30
N LYS A 183 -7.71 7.56 8.50
CA LYS A 183 -7.57 8.47 9.65
C LYS A 183 -6.58 9.59 9.33
N ARG A 184 -5.45 9.25 8.71
CA ARG A 184 -4.45 10.23 8.30
C ARG A 184 -5.00 11.24 7.29
N LEU A 185 -5.85 10.83 6.35
CA LEU A 185 -6.50 11.74 5.39
C LEU A 185 -7.39 12.77 6.10
N LEU A 186 -8.15 12.36 7.12
CA LEU A 186 -8.97 13.27 7.92
C LEU A 186 -8.11 14.28 8.70
N GLU A 187 -6.96 13.85 9.22
CA GLU A 187 -6.03 14.71 9.95
C GLU A 187 -5.42 15.81 9.05
N ILE A 188 -5.00 15.45 7.82
CA ILE A 188 -4.36 16.40 6.90
C ILE A 188 -5.35 17.21 6.08
N GLN A 189 -6.61 16.79 5.97
CA GLN A 189 -7.62 17.46 5.16
C GLN A 189 -7.66 18.99 5.33
N PRO A 190 -7.56 19.58 6.56
CA PRO A 190 -7.59 21.02 6.73
C PRO A 190 -6.41 21.78 6.10
N THR A 191 -5.23 21.15 6.03
CA THR A 191 -3.99 21.78 5.54
C THR A 191 -3.55 21.24 4.18
N LEU A 192 -4.20 20.19 3.68
CA LEU A 192 -3.75 19.44 2.52
C LEU A 192 -3.53 20.31 1.29
N GLN A 193 -4.47 21.20 0.97
CA GLN A 193 -4.35 22.04 -0.24
C GLN A 193 -3.13 22.96 -0.16
N ASP A 194 -2.87 23.57 1.00
CA ASP A 194 -1.71 24.43 1.20
C ASP A 194 -0.41 23.63 1.14
N GLU A 195 -0.39 22.44 1.73
CA GLU A 195 0.77 21.56 1.67
C GLU A 195 1.04 21.03 0.26
N LEU A 196 0.01 20.72 -0.52
CA LEU A 196 0.15 20.36 -1.93
C LEU A 196 0.77 21.52 -2.70
N ASN A 197 0.24 22.74 -2.55
CA ASN A 197 0.78 23.93 -3.22
C ASN A 197 2.25 24.20 -2.88
N GLN A 198 2.70 23.84 -1.67
CA GLN A 198 4.07 24.05 -1.21
C GLN A 198 5.03 22.90 -1.57
N LYS A 199 4.53 21.66 -1.57
CA LYS A 199 5.37 20.44 -1.61
C LYS A 199 5.22 19.63 -2.90
N VAL A 200 4.22 19.94 -3.73
CA VAL A 200 3.94 19.23 -4.98
C VAL A 200 4.12 20.19 -6.16
N GLU A 201 5.17 19.95 -6.94
CA GLU A 201 5.39 20.64 -8.21
C GLU A 201 4.76 19.82 -9.35
N ALA A 202 3.42 19.87 -9.50
CA ALA A 202 2.73 19.08 -10.53
C ALA A 202 2.97 19.60 -11.95
N PHE A 203 3.17 18.65 -12.87
CA PHE A 203 3.26 18.96 -14.31
C PHE A 203 1.89 19.28 -14.90
N PRO A 204 1.82 20.03 -16.02
CA PRO A 204 0.57 20.55 -16.56
C PRO A 204 -0.55 19.53 -16.74
N ALA A 205 -0.21 18.29 -17.15
CA ALA A 205 -1.19 17.22 -17.35
C ALA A 205 -1.89 16.75 -16.06
N PHE A 206 -1.25 16.94 -14.89
CA PHE A 206 -1.74 16.46 -13.60
C PHE A 206 -2.16 17.58 -12.64
N ARG A 207 -2.02 18.86 -13.00
CA ARG A 207 -2.50 19.99 -12.16
C ARG A 207 -4.00 19.90 -11.84
N GLY A 208 -4.79 19.30 -12.74
CA GLY A 208 -6.21 19.05 -12.49
C GLY A 208 -6.46 18.09 -11.33
N VAL A 209 -5.54 17.15 -11.09
CA VAL A 209 -5.66 16.12 -10.04
C VAL A 209 -5.49 16.71 -8.65
N GLU A 210 -4.71 17.79 -8.48
CA GLU A 210 -4.44 18.39 -7.16
C GLU A 210 -5.73 18.76 -6.40
N LYS A 211 -6.75 19.25 -7.11
CA LYS A 211 -8.02 19.67 -6.49
C LYS A 211 -8.87 18.48 -6.05
N ASP A 212 -8.81 17.39 -6.80
CA ASP A 212 -9.66 16.22 -6.61
C ASP A 212 -8.96 15.08 -5.85
N CYS A 213 -7.65 15.18 -5.58
CA CYS A 213 -6.86 14.07 -5.05
C CYS A 213 -7.38 13.56 -3.70
N LEU A 214 -7.80 14.46 -2.80
CA LEU A 214 -8.39 14.04 -1.52
C LEU A 214 -9.68 13.25 -1.73
N LYS A 215 -10.55 13.73 -2.63
CA LYS A 215 -11.83 13.07 -2.93
C LYS A 215 -11.60 11.70 -3.56
N LEU A 216 -10.69 11.63 -4.53
CA LEU A 216 -10.31 10.39 -5.22
C LEU A 216 -9.75 9.36 -4.24
N VAL A 217 -8.76 9.76 -3.43
CA VAL A 217 -8.11 8.85 -2.49
C VAL A 217 -9.05 8.44 -1.35
N THR A 218 -9.87 9.37 -0.82
CA THR A 218 -10.89 9.02 0.18
C THR A 218 -11.91 8.02 -0.38
N GLY A 219 -12.36 8.23 -1.63
CA GLY A 219 -13.25 7.31 -2.32
C GLY A 219 -12.64 5.90 -2.45
N LEU A 220 -11.39 5.83 -2.90
CA LEU A 220 -10.63 4.59 -3.01
C LEU A 220 -10.46 3.87 -1.67
N MET A 221 -10.07 4.61 -0.62
CA MET A 221 -9.90 4.01 0.71
C MET A 221 -11.23 3.44 1.23
N ASN A 222 -12.36 4.12 1.01
CA ASN A 222 -13.67 3.62 1.38
C ASN A 222 -14.06 2.39 0.57
N GLU A 223 -13.73 2.34 -0.72
CA GLU A 223 -13.95 1.15 -1.57
C GLU A 223 -13.17 -0.06 -1.02
N TRP A 224 -11.88 0.12 -0.71
CA TRP A 224 -11.07 -0.96 -0.14
C TRP A 224 -11.53 -1.35 1.26
N GLU A 225 -11.85 -0.40 2.14
CA GLU A 225 -12.43 -0.69 3.45
C GLU A 225 -13.71 -1.53 3.31
N ASN A 226 -14.60 -1.16 2.39
CA ASN A 226 -15.82 -1.92 2.10
C ASN A 226 -15.54 -3.30 1.53
N ALA A 227 -14.45 -3.48 0.77
CA ALA A 227 -14.03 -4.79 0.28
C ALA A 227 -13.54 -5.72 1.40
N PHE A 228 -12.98 -5.17 2.48
CA PHE A 228 -12.65 -5.93 3.70
C PHE A 228 -13.86 -6.21 4.60
N ARG A 229 -15.00 -5.54 4.39
CA ARG A 229 -16.21 -5.84 5.16
C ARG A 229 -16.68 -7.24 4.77
N PRO A 230 -16.84 -8.16 5.73
CA PRO A 230 -17.40 -9.46 5.42
C PRO A 230 -18.80 -9.23 4.86
N LYS A 231 -19.07 -9.77 3.68
CA LYS A 231 -20.38 -9.71 3.04
C LYS A 231 -21.26 -10.76 3.72
N VAL A 232 -21.79 -10.44 4.88
CA VAL A 232 -22.62 -11.38 5.63
C VAL A 232 -24.03 -11.34 5.05
N ASP A 233 -24.48 -12.43 4.45
CA ASP A 233 -25.92 -12.65 4.24
C ASP A 233 -26.50 -13.07 5.60
N ILE A 234 -27.02 -12.09 6.35
CA ILE A 234 -27.70 -12.34 7.62
C ILE A 234 -29.20 -12.46 7.32
N PRO A 235 -29.90 -13.49 7.82
CA PRO A 235 -31.36 -13.48 7.78
C PRO A 235 -31.90 -12.21 8.49
N PRO A 236 -33.04 -11.65 8.05
CA PRO A 236 -33.52 -10.36 8.54
C PRO A 236 -33.94 -10.46 10.01
N TYR A 237 -33.05 -10.08 10.93
CA TYR A 237 -33.40 -9.80 12.32
C TYR A 237 -33.78 -8.33 12.46
N SER A 238 -34.68 -8.01 13.41
CA SER A 238 -34.92 -6.61 13.76
C SER A 238 -33.70 -6.04 14.49
N GLU A 239 -33.23 -4.85 14.06
CA GLU A 239 -32.10 -4.12 14.67
C GLU A 239 -32.29 -3.85 16.18
N GLU A 240 -33.51 -4.03 16.69
CA GLU A 240 -33.87 -3.82 18.09
C GLU A 240 -33.38 -4.93 19.03
N THR A 241 -32.98 -6.10 18.52
CA THR A 241 -32.65 -7.27 19.38
C THR A 241 -31.22 -7.78 19.27
N HIS A 242 -30.47 -7.45 18.21
CA HIS A 242 -29.13 -7.99 17.95
C HIS A 242 -28.16 -6.95 17.36
N PHE A 243 -26.84 -7.13 17.59
CA PHE A 243 -25.76 -6.29 17.04
C PHE A 243 -24.58 -7.12 16.52
N LEU A 244 -23.80 -6.54 15.61
CA LEU A 244 -22.69 -7.19 14.92
C LEU A 244 -21.34 -6.88 15.58
N VAL A 245 -20.48 -7.89 15.68
CA VAL A 245 -19.10 -7.77 16.17
C VAL A 245 -18.15 -8.37 15.14
N TYR A 246 -17.29 -7.54 14.57
CA TYR A 246 -16.31 -7.94 13.56
C TYR A 246 -14.98 -8.32 14.21
N SER A 247 -14.26 -9.27 13.62
CA SER A 247 -12.87 -9.53 14.00
C SER A 247 -11.99 -8.32 13.68
N ARG A 248 -10.82 -8.26 14.32
CA ARG A 248 -9.85 -7.18 14.12
C ARG A 248 -9.36 -7.08 12.66
N THR A 249 -9.42 -8.17 11.92
CA THR A 249 -8.97 -8.26 10.53
C THR A 249 -10.11 -8.08 9.53
N GLY A 250 -11.38 -8.12 9.97
CA GLY A 250 -12.56 -8.09 9.11
C GLY A 250 -12.99 -9.47 8.61
N ASP A 251 -12.15 -10.49 8.76
CA ASP A 251 -12.38 -11.81 8.16
C ASP A 251 -13.54 -12.61 8.80
N SER A 252 -14.04 -12.20 9.97
CA SER A 252 -15.17 -12.86 10.62
C SER A 252 -16.12 -11.90 11.32
N VAL A 253 -17.37 -12.32 11.42
CA VAL A 253 -18.45 -11.59 12.10
C VAL A 253 -19.12 -12.49 13.13
N MET A 254 -19.53 -11.92 14.26
CA MET A 254 -20.36 -12.55 15.27
C MET A 254 -21.63 -11.72 15.48
N VAL A 255 -22.78 -12.38 15.52
CA VAL A 255 -24.06 -11.77 15.91
C VAL A 255 -24.25 -11.97 17.41
N LYS A 256 -24.52 -10.87 18.14
CA LYS A 256 -24.80 -10.89 19.58
C LYS A 256 -26.17 -10.32 19.88
N ASN A 257 -26.86 -10.89 20.86
CA ASN A 257 -28.11 -10.33 21.37
C ASN A 257 -27.83 -9.05 22.18
N LEU A 258 -28.61 -7.98 21.92
CA LEU A 258 -28.44 -6.65 22.50
C LEU A 258 -28.63 -6.65 24.03
N GLU A 259 -29.61 -7.39 24.54
CA GLU A 259 -29.94 -7.42 25.96
C GLU A 259 -28.98 -8.29 26.76
N THR A 260 -28.70 -9.50 26.27
CA THR A 260 -27.93 -10.49 27.03
C THR A 260 -26.42 -10.38 26.79
N LYS A 261 -26.01 -9.71 25.70
CA LYS A 261 -24.62 -9.66 25.20
C LYS A 261 -23.99 -11.04 24.95
N LYS A 262 -24.78 -12.11 24.98
CA LYS A 262 -24.36 -13.47 24.64
C LYS A 262 -24.39 -13.63 23.13
N ILE A 263 -23.57 -14.57 22.64
CA ILE A 263 -23.68 -15.03 21.25
C ILE A 263 -25.00 -15.79 21.17
N ASP A 264 -25.96 -15.22 20.49
CA ASP A 264 -27.28 -15.81 20.27
C ASP A 264 -27.43 -16.00 18.77
N ASN A 265 -27.07 -17.20 18.33
CA ASN A 265 -27.16 -17.59 16.94
C ASN A 265 -27.49 -19.09 16.89
N PRO A 266 -28.78 -19.48 16.80
CA PRO A 266 -29.16 -20.89 16.74
C PRO A 266 -28.64 -21.63 15.49
N PHE A 267 -28.09 -20.90 14.51
CA PHE A 267 -27.66 -21.41 13.21
C PHE A 267 -26.17 -21.19 12.87
N GLY A 268 -25.41 -20.57 13.77
CA GLY A 268 -23.97 -20.26 13.67
C GLY A 268 -23.57 -19.27 12.55
N PRO A 269 -22.37 -18.66 12.61
CA PRO A 269 -21.97 -17.66 11.62
C PRO A 269 -21.80 -18.30 10.23
N ALA A 270 -22.16 -17.57 9.17
CA ALA A 270 -21.59 -17.80 7.85
C ALA A 270 -20.41 -16.82 7.68
N LEU A 271 -19.23 -17.34 7.39
CA LEU A 271 -18.05 -16.56 7.04
C LEU A 271 -18.03 -16.46 5.53
N ILE A 272 -18.24 -15.26 5.00
CA ILE A 272 -17.94 -14.95 3.60
C ILE A 272 -16.67 -14.10 3.62
N SER A 273 -15.54 -14.78 3.40
CA SER A 273 -14.24 -14.14 3.24
C SER A 273 -13.77 -14.26 1.78
N PRO A 274 -12.72 -13.52 1.37
CA PRO A 274 -12.14 -13.67 0.04
C PRO A 274 -11.68 -15.10 -0.28
N GLU A 275 -11.40 -15.92 0.75
CA GLU A 275 -10.99 -17.33 0.63
C GLU A 275 -12.15 -18.33 0.47
N GLY A 276 -13.41 -17.85 0.43
CA GLY A 276 -14.60 -18.66 0.19
C GLY A 276 -15.61 -18.66 1.33
N GLU A 277 -16.73 -19.36 1.13
CA GLU A 277 -17.81 -19.49 2.10
C GLU A 277 -17.50 -20.60 3.12
N ARG A 278 -17.65 -20.30 4.41
CA ARG A 278 -17.61 -21.33 5.48
C ARG A 278 -18.83 -21.19 6.40
N TYR A 279 -19.49 -22.32 6.63
CA TYR A 279 -20.67 -22.40 7.46
C TYR A 279 -20.30 -22.95 8.83
N PHE A 280 -20.87 -22.42 9.91
CA PHE A 280 -20.55 -22.88 11.26
C PHE A 280 -21.80 -23.24 12.05
N ARG A 281 -21.67 -24.14 13.01
CA ARG A 281 -22.68 -24.44 14.03
C ARG A 281 -22.00 -24.83 15.33
N ASN A 282 -22.39 -24.22 16.45
CA ASN A 282 -21.82 -24.50 17.77
C ASN A 282 -20.27 -24.43 17.84
N GLY A 283 -19.65 -23.60 17.01
CA GLY A 283 -18.20 -23.47 16.94
C GLY A 283 -17.49 -24.46 16.01
N GLU A 284 -18.22 -25.37 15.36
CA GLU A 284 -17.70 -26.32 14.38
C GLU A 284 -18.06 -25.90 12.95
N THR A 285 -17.18 -26.19 11.98
CA THR A 285 -17.47 -25.96 10.56
C THR A 285 -18.41 -27.04 10.03
N ILE A 286 -19.45 -26.64 9.31
CA ILE A 286 -20.43 -27.53 8.67
C ILE A 286 -20.46 -27.29 7.15
N SER A 287 -21.07 -28.21 6.39
CA SER A 287 -21.26 -28.04 4.94
C SER A 287 -22.47 -27.15 4.62
N GLU A 288 -22.49 -26.58 3.40
CA GLU A 288 -23.62 -25.79 2.89
C GLU A 288 -24.94 -26.59 2.88
N GLN A 289 -24.89 -27.88 2.54
CA GLN A 289 -26.08 -28.74 2.52
C GLN A 289 -26.65 -28.94 3.93
N GLU A 290 -25.81 -29.16 4.93
CA GLU A 290 -26.22 -29.25 6.33
C GLU A 290 -26.80 -27.93 6.82
N TRP A 291 -26.19 -26.80 6.44
CA TRP A 291 -26.72 -25.48 6.73
C TRP A 291 -28.11 -25.27 6.10
N ARG A 292 -28.29 -25.53 4.79
CA ARG A 292 -29.58 -25.37 4.09
C ARG A 292 -30.70 -26.24 4.65
N GLN A 293 -30.40 -27.43 5.17
CA GLN A 293 -31.40 -28.30 5.82
C GLN A 293 -31.90 -27.74 7.15
N THR A 294 -31.13 -26.90 7.82
CA THR A 294 -31.53 -26.26 9.09
C THR A 294 -32.40 -25.02 8.93
N VAL A 295 -32.49 -24.44 7.72
CA VAL A 295 -33.26 -23.22 7.41
C VAL A 295 -34.73 -23.51 7.10
N LYS A 296 -35.18 -24.78 7.05
CA LYS A 296 -36.61 -25.06 6.84
C LYS A 296 -37.43 -24.52 8.01
N PRO A 297 -38.38 -23.59 7.78
CA PRO A 297 -39.18 -23.05 8.85
C PRO A 297 -40.03 -24.18 9.47
N ASN A 298 -40.12 -24.19 10.80
CA ASN A 298 -41.09 -25.02 11.52
C ASN A 298 -42.50 -24.65 11.06
N SER A 299 -43.01 -25.33 10.03
CA SER A 299 -44.43 -25.37 9.73
C SER A 299 -45.07 -26.43 10.64
N SER A 300 -45.37 -26.04 11.88
CA SER A 300 -46.31 -26.79 12.72
C SER A 300 -47.65 -26.02 12.74
N PRO A 301 -48.78 -26.66 12.47
CA PRO A 301 -50.08 -26.00 12.45
C PRO A 301 -50.48 -25.60 13.87
N ARG A 302 -51.03 -24.39 14.03
CA ARG A 302 -51.76 -24.00 15.24
C ARG A 302 -52.92 -24.98 15.43
N SER A 303 -52.88 -25.77 16.49
CA SER A 303 -54.07 -26.46 17.00
C SER A 303 -54.81 -25.50 17.92
N ASP A 304 -55.98 -25.05 17.49
CA ASP A 304 -56.99 -24.44 18.34
C ASP A 304 -57.39 -25.42 19.45
N ILE A 305 -57.39 -24.95 20.70
CA ILE A 305 -58.38 -25.13 21.80
C ILE A 305 -57.95 -24.22 22.95
#